data_AF-S2E4M5-F1
#
_entry.id   AF-S2E4M5-F1
#
_cell.length_a   1.000
_cell.length_b   1.000
_cell.length_c   1.000
_cell.angle_alpha   90.00
_cell.angle_beta   90.00
_cell.angle_gamma   90.00
#
_symmetry.space_group_name_H-M   'P 1'
#
loop_
_entity.id
_entity.type
_entity.pdbx_description
1 polymer ?
#
loop_
_entity_poly.entity_id
_entity_poly.type
_entity_poly.pdbx_seq_one_letter_code
_entity_poly.pdbx_strand_id
1 'polypeptide(L)' 'MNQQEINEIIDYINKKYAENVPRPVRFVVRKKVKMIEKFDPSEMPVSLRNCSVEQYIDIFKNALRDGSIKL' A
#
# COMPACT_ATOMS: atom_id res chain seq x y z
N MET A 1 -4.36 -6.08 -16.98
CA MET A 1 -2.92 -5.75 -16.94
C MET A 1 -2.15 -6.88 -17.58
N ASN A 2 -1.19 -6.55 -18.44
CA ASN A 2 -0.28 -7.52 -19.02
C ASN A 2 0.90 -7.79 -18.07
N GLN A 3 1.67 -8.84 -18.33
CA GLN A 3 2.79 -9.24 -17.46
C GLN A 3 3.90 -8.16 -17.40
N GLN A 4 4.05 -7.37 -18.45
CA GLN A 4 5.07 -6.34 -18.54
C GLN A 4 4.74 -5.16 -17.60
N GLU A 5 3.48 -4.69 -17.60
CA GLU A 5 2.96 -3.67 -16.68
C GLU A 5 3.12 -4.12 -15.22
N ILE A 6 2.86 -5.41 -14.94
CA ILE A 6 3.06 -5.99 -13.60
C ILE A 6 4.53 -5.93 -13.19
N ASN A 7 5.44 -6.34 -14.08
CA ASN A 7 6.88 -6.34 -13.79
C ASN A 7 7.42 -4.92 -13.56
N GLU A 8 6.96 -3.94 -14.36
CA GLU A 8 7.34 -2.53 -14.20
C GLU A 8 6.92 -1.98 -12.82
N ILE A 9 5.73 -2.33 -12.35
CA ILE A 9 5.26 -1.94 -11.01
C ILE A 9 6.13 -2.58 -9.91
N ILE A 10 6.43 -3.87 -10.04
CA ILE A 10 7.27 -4.60 -9.07
C ILE A 10 8.67 -3.98 -9.00
N ASP A 11 9.28 -3.68 -10.14
CA ASP A 11 10.60 -3.07 -10.21
C ASP A 11 10.63 -1.66 -9.61
N TYR A 12 9.59 -0.86 -9.88
CA TYR A 12 9.45 0.47 -9.28
C TYR A 12 9.38 0.41 -7.75
N ILE A 13 8.58 -0.50 -7.21
CA ILE A 13 8.44 -0.70 -5.75
C ILE A 13 9.77 -1.15 -5.15
N ASN A 14 10.42 -2.14 -5.77
CA ASN A 14 11.70 -2.68 -5.30
C ASN A 14 12.79 -1.61 -5.24
N LYS A 15 12.89 -0.77 -6.28
CA LYS A 15 13.84 0.35 -6.33
C LYS A 15 13.58 1.34 -5.20
N LYS A 16 12.33 1.76 -5.01
CA LYS A 16 11.95 2.70 -3.93
C LYS A 16 12.23 2.14 -2.53
N TYR A 17 11.96 0.86 -2.32
CA TYR A 17 12.22 0.18 -1.04
C TYR A 17 13.71 0.01 -0.76
N ALA A 18 14.51 -0.31 -1.79
CA ALA A 18 15.94 -0.49 -1.65
C ALA A 18 16.64 0.83 -1.29
N GLU A 19 16.27 1.92 -1.95
CA GLU A 19 16.93 3.23 -1.81
C GLU A 19 16.54 3.96 -0.51
N ASN A 20 15.27 3.87 -0.07
CA ASN A 20 14.74 4.78 0.96
C ASN A 20 14.47 4.13 2.33
N VAL A 21 14.60 2.81 2.46
CA VAL A 21 14.18 2.09 3.68
C VAL A 21 15.38 1.49 4.43
N PRO A 22 15.72 2.03 5.62
CA PRO A 22 16.78 1.50 6.48
C PRO A 22 16.56 0.03 6.88
N ARG A 23 17.66 -0.71 7.16
CA ARG A 23 17.61 -2.16 7.46
C ARG A 23 16.62 -2.56 8.57
N PRO A 24 16.50 -1.84 9.71
CA PRO A 24 15.50 -2.18 10.73
C PRO A 24 14.06 -2.08 10.22
N VAL A 25 13.77 -1.09 9.37
CA VAL A 25 12.44 -0.90 8.77
C VAL A 25 12.15 -2.00 7.74
N ARG A 26 13.16 -2.50 7.02
CA ARG A 26 13.01 -3.66 6.11
C ARG A 26 12.53 -4.92 6.85
N PHE A 27 12.95 -5.13 8.10
CA PHE A 27 12.47 -6.25 8.91
C PHE A 27 10.98 -6.10 9.26
N VAL A 28 10.56 -4.89 9.65
CA VAL A 28 9.13 -4.58 9.90
C VAL A 28 8.30 -4.79 8.65
N VAL A 29 8.80 -4.34 7.50
CA VAL A 29 8.15 -4.51 6.20
C VAL A 29 8.00 -5.99 5.87
N ARG A 30 9.06 -6.81 6.00
CA ARG A 30 8.97 -8.26 5.79
C ARG A 30 7.91 -8.92 6.68
N LYS A 31 7.79 -8.49 7.95
CA LYS A 31 6.75 -8.98 8.86
C LYS A 31 5.35 -8.57 8.39
N LYS A 32 5.19 -7.35 7.86
CA LYS A 32 3.94 -6.86 7.26
C LYS A 32 3.63 -7.55 5.93
N VAL A 33 4.62 -7.91 5.11
CA VAL A 33 4.44 -8.70 3.86
C VAL A 33 3.82 -10.06 4.17
N LYS A 34 4.26 -10.75 5.24
CA LYS A 34 3.61 -11.97 5.71
C LYS A 34 2.15 -11.77 6.15
N MET A 35 1.77 -10.56 6.55
CA MET A 35 0.36 -10.22 6.81
C MET A 35 -0.40 -10.00 5.50
N ILE A 36 0.26 -9.43 4.47
CA ILE A 36 -0.31 -9.26 3.13
C ILE A 36 -0.53 -10.61 2.44
N GLU A 37 0.36 -11.59 2.61
CA GLU A 37 0.16 -12.96 2.09
C GLU A 37 -1.09 -13.64 2.66
N LYS A 38 -1.52 -13.23 3.86
CA LYS A 38 -2.73 -13.72 4.54
C LYS A 38 -3.94 -12.81 4.30
N PHE A 39 -3.78 -11.73 3.56
CA PHE A 39 -4.82 -10.74 3.35
C PHE A 39 -5.74 -11.19 2.22
N ASP A 40 -7.00 -11.42 2.55
CA ASP A 40 -8.05 -11.65 1.56
C ASP A 40 -8.76 -10.32 1.24
N PRO A 41 -8.65 -9.79 0.00
CA PRO A 41 -9.35 -8.58 -0.40
C PRO A 41 -10.88 -8.68 -0.25
N SER A 42 -11.44 -9.90 -0.24
CA SER A 42 -12.88 -10.12 -0.08
C SER A 42 -13.41 -9.67 1.28
N GLU A 43 -12.57 -9.68 2.31
CA GLU A 43 -12.87 -9.23 3.67
C GLU A 43 -12.95 -7.70 3.78
N MET A 44 -12.51 -6.97 2.75
CA MET A 44 -12.59 -5.52 2.74
C MET A 44 -14.03 -5.02 2.52
N PRO A 45 -14.40 -3.87 3.14
CA PRO A 45 -15.66 -3.19 2.84
C PRO A 45 -15.81 -2.94 1.33
N VAL A 46 -17.02 -3.15 0.81
CA VAL A 46 -17.33 -2.97 -0.62
C VAL A 46 -16.97 -1.56 -1.09
N SER A 47 -17.19 -0.55 -0.25
CA SER A 47 -16.82 0.84 -0.51
C SER A 47 -15.32 1.02 -0.76
N LEU A 48 -14.47 0.26 -0.07
CA LEU A 48 -13.02 0.34 -0.20
C LEU A 48 -12.51 -0.47 -1.40
N ARG A 49 -13.15 -1.60 -1.72
CA ARG A 49 -12.85 -2.40 -2.92
C ARG A 49 -13.15 -1.66 -4.23
N ASN A 50 -14.18 -0.82 -4.22
CA ASN A 50 -14.59 -0.02 -5.38
C ASN A 50 -13.95 1.38 -5.42
N CYS A 51 -13.07 1.69 -4.47
CA CYS A 51 -12.41 2.99 -4.37
C CYS A 51 -11.23 3.06 -5.34
N SER A 52 -11.16 4.10 -6.17
CA SER A 52 -9.97 4.35 -6.99
C SER A 52 -8.78 4.78 -6.13
N VAL A 53 -7.57 4.66 -6.67
CA VAL A 53 -6.35 5.07 -5.95
C VAL A 53 -6.38 6.58 -5.66
N GLU A 54 -6.86 7.38 -6.60
CA GLU A 54 -7.00 8.84 -6.46
C GLU A 54 -8.00 9.19 -5.36
N GLN A 55 -9.17 8.55 -5.38
CA GLN A 55 -10.20 8.73 -4.35
C GLN A 55 -9.68 8.34 -2.97
N TYR A 56 -8.95 7.23 -2.89
CA TYR A 56 -8.35 6.77 -1.64
C TYR A 56 -7.34 7.80 -1.10
N ILE A 57 -6.46 8.32 -1.96
CA ILE A 57 -5.47 9.34 -1.59
C ILE A 57 -6.16 10.62 -1.07
N ASP A 58 -7.22 11.08 -1.74
CA ASP A 58 -7.92 12.30 -1.35
C ASP A 58 -8.69 12.13 -0.03
N ILE A 59 -9.37 11.00 0.16
CA ILE A 59 -10.02 10.65 1.44
C ILE A 59 -8.97 10.65 2.56
N PHE A 60 -7.84 9.99 2.33
CA PHE A 60 -6.79 9.88 3.35
C PHE A 60 -6.16 11.24 3.69
N LYS A 61 -5.88 12.08 2.70
CA LYS A 61 -5.36 13.45 2.91
C LYS A 61 -6.34 14.31 3.70
N ASN A 62 -7.63 14.23 3.38
CA ASN A 62 -8.65 15.00 4.08
C ASN A 62 -8.79 14.54 5.53
N ALA A 63 -8.85 13.22 5.76
CA ALA A 63 -8.92 12.62 7.09
C ALA A 63 -7.66 12.90 7.96
N LEU A 64 -6.50 13.11 7.35
CA LEU A 64 -5.31 13.58 8.08
C LEU A 64 -5.40 15.07 8.44
N ARG A 65 -5.92 15.90 7.54
CA ARG A 65 -6.07 17.35 7.76
C ARG A 65 -7.11 17.67 8.81
N ASP A 66 -8.22 16.94 8.82
CA ASP A 66 -9.32 17.14 9.78
C ASP A 66 -9.06 16.44 11.13
N GLY A 67 -7.99 15.65 11.23
CA GLY A 67 -7.59 14.96 12.46
C GLY A 67 -8.37 13.69 12.77
N SER A 68 -9.22 13.21 11.84
CA SER A 68 -9.92 11.93 11.94
C SER A 68 -8.95 10.74 11.97
N ILE A 69 -7.79 10.89 11.33
CA ILE A 69 -6.68 9.94 11.43
C ILE A 69 -5.54 10.58 12.23
N LYS A 70 -5.10 9.89 13.29
CA LYS A 70 -3.91 10.23 14.06
C LYS A 70 -2.83 9.21 13.76
N LEU A 71 -1.86 9.60 12.93
CA LEU A 71 -0.64 8.84 12.66
C LEU A 71 0.49 9.29 13.59
#